data_AF-A0A2E3VUC9-F1
#
_entry.id   AF-A0A2E3VUC9-F1
#
_cell.length_a   1.000
_cell.length_b   1.000
_cell.length_c   1.000
_cell.angle_alpha   90.00
_cell.angle_beta   90.00
_cell.angle_gamma   90.00
#
_symmetry.space_group_name_H-M   'P 1'
#
loop_
_entity.id
_entity.type
_entity.pdbx_description
1 polymer ?
#
loop_
_entity_poly.entity_id
_entity_poly.type
_entity_poly.pdbx_seq_one_letter_code
_entity_poly.pdbx_strand_id
1 'polypeptide(L)'
;MIDSDVLLRHLQKLGDEENPLIGSNKYTQSQIRMAERIVQDLRDDLEKASIKPKLSRRRAFIVILEEIYYDVPEYPSELTLGNIHKRASLRFEYMNRNIKVFRTPTEVHPKDPCTYYEDNAHGKARYRVALEHLVNGFDRYFKEPNAEFTLKTKFNDIKLC
;
A
#
# COMPACT_ATOMS: atom_id res chain seq x y z
N MET A 1 -8.04 1.34 -23.38
CA MET A 1 -7.76 2.60 -22.65
C MET A 1 -7.00 3.49 -23.60
N ILE A 2 -7.37 4.77 -23.69
CA ILE A 2 -6.56 5.75 -24.41
C ILE A 2 -5.33 6.05 -23.53
N ASP A 3 -4.16 6.02 -24.13
CA ASP A 3 -2.90 6.36 -23.48
C ASP A 3 -2.87 7.86 -23.14
N SER A 4 -2.52 8.22 -21.90
CA SER A 4 -2.38 9.61 -21.46
C SER A 4 -1.41 10.41 -22.34
N ASP A 5 -0.39 9.77 -22.91
CA ASP A 5 0.55 10.41 -23.82
C ASP A 5 -0.08 10.81 -25.16
N VAL A 6 -1.10 10.08 -25.60
CA VAL A 6 -1.85 10.40 -26.82
C VAL A 6 -2.76 11.60 -26.56
N LEU A 7 -3.38 11.67 -25.39
CA LEU A 7 -4.22 12.80 -24.98
C LEU A 7 -3.41 14.08 -24.81
N LEU A 8 -2.25 14.02 -24.14
CA LEU A 8 -1.34 15.16 -23.97
C LEU A 8 -0.87 15.70 -25.33
N ARG A 9 -0.41 14.82 -26.23
CA ARG A 9 0.01 15.22 -27.58
C ARG A 9 -1.12 15.85 -28.40
N HIS A 10 -2.36 15.40 -28.19
CA HIS A 10 -3.52 15.97 -28.87
C HIS A 10 -3.85 17.37 -28.33
N LEU A 11 -3.84 17.55 -27.02
CA LEU A 11 -4.07 18.86 -26.37
C LEU A 11 -2.99 19.88 -26.74
N GLN A 12 -1.72 19.45 -26.83
CA GLN A 12 -0.62 20.31 -27.27
C GLN A 12 -0.84 20.85 -28.67
N LYS A 13 -1.24 19.98 -29.62
CA LYS A 13 -1.56 20.41 -30.99
C LYS A 13 -2.71 21.41 -31.03
N LEU A 14 -3.77 21.18 -30.25
CA LEU A 14 -4.90 22.10 -30.15
C LEU A 14 -4.50 23.44 -29.49
N GLY A 15 -3.49 23.44 -28.63
CA GLY A 15 -2.98 24.65 -27.99
C GLY A 15 -2.32 25.63 -28.95
N ASP A 16 -1.83 25.13 -30.10
CA ASP A 16 -1.21 25.90 -31.17
C ASP A 16 -2.24 26.37 -32.23
N GLU A 17 -3.47 25.90 -32.16
CA GLU A 17 -4.54 26.30 -33.08
C GLU A 17 -5.15 27.66 -32.68
N GLU A 18 -5.54 28.44 -33.69
CA GLU A 18 -6.18 29.74 -33.51
C GLU A 18 -7.66 29.59 -33.07
N ASN A 19 -8.31 28.50 -33.47
CA ASN A 19 -9.70 28.17 -33.13
C ASN A 19 -9.85 26.68 -32.78
N PRO A 20 -9.32 26.22 -31.63
CA PRO A 20 -9.32 24.79 -31.31
C PRO A 20 -10.73 24.25 -31.11
N LEU A 21 -10.97 23.09 -31.73
CA LEU A 21 -12.24 22.37 -31.71
C LEU A 21 -12.05 20.99 -31.08
N ILE A 22 -12.84 20.69 -30.06
CA ILE A 22 -12.97 19.32 -29.52
C ILE A 22 -14.42 18.89 -29.75
N GLY A 23 -14.62 17.96 -30.67
CA GLY A 23 -15.94 17.64 -31.19
C GLY A 23 -16.56 18.85 -31.91
N SER A 24 -17.71 19.31 -31.42
CA SER A 24 -18.43 20.49 -31.97
C SER A 24 -18.21 21.76 -31.15
N ASN A 25 -17.45 21.69 -30.06
CA ASN A 25 -17.29 22.79 -29.11
C ASN A 25 -15.99 23.55 -29.38
N LYS A 26 -16.10 24.88 -29.38
CA LYS A 26 -14.94 25.79 -29.42
C LYS A 26 -14.40 26.02 -28.03
N TYR A 27 -13.09 25.98 -27.91
CA TYR A 27 -12.37 26.28 -26.68
C TYR A 27 -11.40 27.43 -26.92
N THR A 28 -11.13 28.21 -25.87
CA THR A 28 -10.06 29.20 -25.92
C THR A 28 -8.72 28.52 -25.67
N GLN A 29 -7.62 29.13 -26.13
CA GLN A 29 -6.27 28.62 -25.84
C GLN A 29 -6.02 28.46 -24.33
N SER A 30 -6.58 29.35 -23.49
CA SER A 30 -6.48 29.23 -22.04
C SER A 30 -7.15 27.98 -21.49
N GLN A 31 -8.30 27.58 -22.05
CA GLN A 31 -9.00 26.35 -21.66
C GLN A 31 -8.23 25.11 -22.11
N ILE A 32 -7.64 25.13 -23.30
CA ILE A 32 -6.80 24.01 -23.79
C ILE A 32 -5.55 23.85 -22.90
N ARG A 33 -4.86 24.93 -22.54
CA ARG A 33 -3.72 24.89 -21.60
C ARG A 33 -4.10 24.40 -20.21
N MET A 34 -5.30 24.73 -19.73
CA MET A 34 -5.81 24.21 -18.46
C MET A 34 -6.07 22.71 -18.54
N ALA A 35 -6.67 22.23 -19.63
CA ALA A 35 -6.87 20.80 -19.85
C ALA A 35 -5.55 20.04 -19.93
N GLU A 36 -4.54 20.59 -20.62
CA GLU A 36 -3.19 20.01 -20.68
C GLU A 36 -2.59 19.82 -19.27
N ARG A 37 -2.66 20.86 -18.43
CA ARG A 37 -2.18 20.78 -17.03
C ARG A 37 -2.91 19.71 -16.23
N ILE A 38 -4.24 19.64 -16.34
CA ILE A 38 -5.05 18.63 -15.64
C ILE A 38 -4.63 17.21 -16.06
N VAL A 39 -4.46 16.97 -17.37
CA VAL A 39 -4.06 15.64 -17.86
C VAL A 39 -2.63 15.30 -17.39
N GLN A 40 -1.73 16.27 -17.37
CA GLN A 40 -0.37 16.07 -16.85
C GLN A 40 -0.37 15.76 -15.35
N ASP A 41 -1.10 16.53 -14.54
CA ASP A 41 -1.21 16.32 -13.10
C ASP A 41 -1.80 14.94 -12.78
N LEU A 42 -2.86 14.54 -13.49
CA LEU A 42 -3.46 13.21 -13.34
C LEU A 42 -2.50 12.08 -13.75
N ARG A 43 -1.72 12.27 -14.80
CA ARG A 43 -0.69 11.31 -15.20
C ARG A 43 0.37 11.17 -14.12
N ASP A 44 0.87 12.28 -13.59
CA ASP A 44 1.89 12.28 -12.54
C ASP A 44 1.35 11.62 -11.26
N ASP A 45 0.09 11.85 -10.92
CA ASP A 45 -0.59 11.22 -9.79
C ASP A 45 -0.79 9.70 -10.01
N LEU A 46 -1.17 9.29 -11.22
CA LEU A 46 -1.26 7.87 -11.58
C LEU A 46 0.10 7.18 -11.57
N GLU A 47 1.15 7.86 -12.04
CA GLU A 47 2.53 7.34 -12.02
C GLU A 47 3.00 7.18 -10.57
N LYS A 48 2.79 8.18 -9.71
CA LYS A 48 3.06 8.08 -8.26
C LYS A 48 2.26 6.95 -7.61
N ALA A 49 0.98 6.79 -7.97
CA ALA A 49 0.12 5.72 -7.46
C ALA A 49 0.56 4.33 -7.97
N SER A 50 1.23 4.26 -9.12
CA SER A 50 1.77 3.01 -9.68
C SER A 50 3.02 2.51 -8.95
N ILE A 51 3.73 3.41 -8.25
CA ILE A 51 4.91 3.05 -7.46
C ILE A 51 4.47 2.33 -6.19
N LYS A 52 4.61 1.01 -6.19
CA LYS A 52 4.32 0.17 -5.02
C LYS A 52 5.20 0.59 -3.84
N PRO A 53 4.63 0.83 -2.64
CA PRO A 53 5.42 1.16 -1.47
C PRO A 53 6.41 0.03 -1.13
N LYS A 54 7.64 0.42 -0.77
CA LYS A 54 8.69 -0.51 -0.38
C LYS A 54 8.52 -0.92 1.08
N LEU A 55 8.39 -2.23 1.33
CA LEU A 55 8.33 -2.81 2.67
C LEU A 55 9.24 -4.03 2.77
N SER A 56 9.62 -4.41 4.00
CA SER A 56 10.15 -5.76 4.20
C SER A 56 9.02 -6.78 4.03
N ARG A 57 9.34 -8.02 3.64
CA ARG A 57 8.33 -9.09 3.51
C ARG A 57 7.47 -9.24 4.77
N ARG A 58 8.10 -9.20 5.95
CA ARG A 58 7.39 -9.28 7.23
C ARG A 58 6.36 -8.15 7.36
N ARG A 59 6.77 -6.90 7.11
CA ARG A 59 5.88 -5.73 7.21
C ARG A 59 4.74 -5.79 6.20
N ALA A 60 5.04 -6.13 4.95
CA ALA A 60 4.02 -6.30 3.93
C ALA A 60 3.00 -7.38 4.32
N PHE A 61 3.45 -8.49 4.92
CA PHE A 61 2.56 -9.56 5.36
C PHE A 61 1.76 -9.17 6.60
N ILE A 62 2.35 -8.45 7.57
CA ILE A 62 1.62 -7.88 8.71
C ILE A 62 0.47 -7.01 8.20
N VAL A 63 0.71 -6.13 7.23
CA VAL A 63 -0.35 -5.27 6.67
C VAL A 63 -1.51 -6.10 6.13
N ILE A 64 -1.22 -7.07 5.26
CA ILE A 64 -2.26 -7.91 4.66
C ILE A 64 -2.99 -8.76 5.72
N LEU A 65 -2.27 -9.31 6.69
CA LEU A 65 -2.86 -10.13 7.76
C LEU A 65 -3.76 -9.29 8.66
N GLU A 66 -3.32 -8.10 9.05
CA GLU A 66 -4.09 -7.22 9.91
C GLU A 66 -5.35 -6.72 9.19
N GLU A 67 -5.26 -6.28 7.94
CA GLU A 67 -6.46 -5.79 7.22
C GLU A 67 -7.53 -6.86 6.99
N ILE A 68 -7.15 -8.12 6.79
CA ILE A 68 -8.11 -9.20 6.52
C ILE A 68 -8.68 -9.78 7.81
N TYR A 69 -7.91 -9.75 8.89
CA TYR A 69 -8.20 -10.53 10.08
C TYR A 69 -8.16 -9.71 11.38
N TYR A 70 -8.21 -8.38 11.35
CA TYR A 70 -8.08 -7.55 12.55
C TYR A 70 -9.07 -7.92 13.67
N ASP A 71 -10.25 -8.41 13.30
CA ASP A 71 -11.40 -8.70 14.16
C ASP A 71 -11.50 -10.17 14.61
N VAL A 72 -10.62 -11.06 14.13
CA VAL A 72 -10.63 -12.47 14.53
C VAL A 72 -9.58 -12.78 15.60
N PRO A 73 -9.92 -13.61 16.60
CA PRO A 73 -9.00 -13.96 17.70
C PRO A 73 -7.88 -14.89 17.25
N GLU A 74 -8.11 -15.71 16.22
CA GLU A 74 -7.16 -16.67 15.66
C GLU A 74 -7.21 -16.63 14.13
N TYR A 75 -6.10 -16.98 13.49
CA TYR A 75 -6.11 -17.14 12.03
C TYR A 75 -6.82 -18.43 11.64
N PRO A 76 -7.56 -18.44 10.52
CA PRO A 76 -8.15 -19.67 9.99
C PRO A 76 -7.10 -20.75 9.76
N SER A 77 -7.42 -22.00 10.07
CA SER A 77 -6.50 -23.14 10.02
C SER A 77 -5.92 -23.41 8.62
N GLU A 78 -6.70 -23.09 7.59
CA GLU A 78 -6.39 -23.23 6.18
C GLU A 78 -5.61 -22.03 5.61
N LEU A 79 -5.39 -20.98 6.41
CA LEU A 79 -4.68 -19.80 5.97
C LEU A 79 -3.20 -20.10 5.73
N THR A 80 -2.77 -20.01 4.48
CA THR A 80 -1.37 -20.18 4.09
C THR A 80 -0.70 -18.85 3.79
N LEU A 81 0.62 -18.77 4.05
CA LEU A 81 1.44 -17.62 3.65
C LEU A 81 1.50 -17.43 2.12
N GLY A 82 1.15 -18.44 1.33
CA GLY A 82 1.07 -18.33 -0.14
C GLY A 82 -0.01 -17.35 -0.59
N ASN A 83 -1.18 -17.38 0.05
CA ASN A 83 -2.27 -16.44 -0.25
C ASN A 83 -1.91 -15.01 0.18
N ILE A 84 -1.28 -14.87 1.34
CA ILE A 84 -0.77 -13.58 1.84
C ILE A 84 0.29 -13.02 0.89
N HIS A 85 1.21 -13.86 0.42
CA HIS A 85 2.26 -13.46 -0.52
C HIS A 85 1.67 -12.89 -1.82
N LYS A 86 0.70 -13.59 -2.43
CA LYS A 86 0.05 -13.12 -3.65
C LYS A 86 -0.58 -11.73 -3.46
N ARG A 87 -1.33 -11.54 -2.36
CA ARG A 87 -1.96 -10.24 -2.04
C ARG A 87 -0.92 -9.14 -1.77
N ALA A 88 0.14 -9.44 -1.01
CA ALA A 88 1.21 -8.50 -0.73
C ALA A 88 1.95 -8.09 -2.01
N SER A 89 2.26 -9.02 -2.92
CA SER A 89 2.99 -8.74 -4.17
C SER A 89 2.21 -7.84 -5.15
N LEU A 90 0.89 -7.82 -5.05
CA LEU A 90 0.07 -6.89 -5.82
C LEU A 90 0.18 -5.45 -5.31
N ARG A 91 0.48 -5.25 -4.02
CA ARG A 91 0.45 -3.92 -3.37
C ARG A 91 1.81 -3.33 -3.06
N PHE A 92 2.78 -4.17 -2.72
CA PHE A 92 4.06 -3.71 -2.20
C PHE A 92 5.21 -4.21 -3.06
N GLU A 93 6.25 -3.39 -3.15
CA GLU A 93 7.54 -3.83 -3.67
C GLU A 93 8.36 -4.36 -2.48
N TYR A 94 8.73 -5.63 -2.52
CA TYR A 94 9.59 -6.22 -1.49
C TYR A 94 10.47 -7.30 -2.09
N MET A 95 11.74 -7.28 -1.70
CA MET A 95 12.70 -8.29 -2.14
C MET A 95 12.52 -9.60 -1.37
N ASN A 96 12.60 -10.71 -2.10
CA ASN A 96 12.49 -12.09 -1.60
C ASN A 96 13.76 -12.57 -0.85
N ARG A 97 14.44 -11.69 -0.09
CA ARG A 97 15.63 -12.11 0.67
C ARG A 97 15.18 -13.01 1.84
N ASN A 98 15.45 -14.30 1.67
CA ASN A 98 15.08 -15.45 2.51
C ASN A 98 13.58 -15.76 2.66
N ILE A 99 13.09 -16.55 1.71
CA ILE A 99 11.73 -17.15 1.70
C ILE A 99 11.45 -18.01 2.95
N LYS A 100 12.49 -18.43 3.70
CA LYS A 100 12.41 -19.50 4.70
C LYS A 100 12.21 -19.07 6.17
N VAL A 101 12.12 -17.77 6.49
CA VAL A 101 12.11 -17.34 7.91
C VAL A 101 10.76 -17.60 8.60
N PHE A 102 9.65 -17.52 7.86
CA PHE A 102 8.31 -17.69 8.41
C PHE A 102 7.57 -18.82 7.70
N ARG A 103 6.92 -19.69 8.48
CA ARG A 103 6.14 -20.84 8.03
C ARG A 103 4.64 -20.61 8.18
N THR A 104 4.23 -19.86 9.21
CA THR A 104 2.82 -19.62 9.54
C THR A 104 2.47 -18.13 9.60
N PRO A 105 1.19 -17.76 9.41
CA PRO A 105 0.71 -16.41 9.68
C PRO A 105 1.04 -15.92 11.09
N THR A 106 0.91 -16.79 12.09
CA THR A 106 1.20 -16.49 13.50
C THR A 106 2.65 -16.10 13.73
N GLU A 107 3.61 -16.76 13.08
CA GLU A 107 5.03 -16.39 13.20
C GLU A 107 5.34 -14.99 12.64
N VAL A 108 4.58 -14.54 11.64
CA VAL A 108 4.71 -13.21 11.05
C VAL A 108 4.11 -12.15 11.96
N HIS A 109 2.86 -12.38 12.37
CA HIS A 109 1.98 -11.44 13.05
C HIS A 109 1.11 -12.16 14.08
N PRO A 110 1.62 -12.48 15.28
CA PRO A 110 0.85 -13.24 16.28
C PRO A 110 -0.37 -12.46 16.77
N LYS A 111 -1.45 -13.18 17.06
CA LYS A 111 -2.68 -12.58 17.62
C LYS A 111 -2.48 -12.10 19.06
N ASP A 112 -1.71 -12.85 19.83
CA ASP A 112 -1.16 -12.46 21.13
C ASP A 112 0.37 -12.41 21.05
N PRO A 113 0.96 -11.23 20.75
CA PRO A 113 2.40 -11.09 20.68
C PRO A 113 3.12 -11.21 22.02
N CYS A 114 2.46 -10.92 23.14
CA CYS A 114 3.09 -10.95 24.46
C CYS A 114 3.44 -12.38 24.84
N THR A 115 2.44 -13.27 24.77
CA THR A 115 2.64 -14.71 25.01
C THR A 115 3.52 -15.34 23.94
N TYR A 116 3.33 -15.00 22.66
CA TYR A 116 4.14 -15.57 21.58
C TYR A 116 5.66 -15.31 21.74
N TYR A 117 6.04 -14.17 22.32
CA TYR A 117 7.43 -13.77 22.48
C TYR A 117 7.95 -13.82 23.92
N GLU A 118 7.23 -14.46 24.85
CA GLU A 118 7.57 -14.50 26.28
C GLU A 118 9.03 -14.91 26.52
N ASP A 119 9.48 -15.99 25.85
CA ASP A 119 10.86 -16.50 25.95
C ASP A 119 11.80 -16.00 24.83
N ASN A 120 11.38 -15.01 24.04
CA ASN A 120 12.13 -14.56 22.85
C ASN A 120 12.18 -13.03 22.73
N ALA A 121 12.91 -12.40 23.66
CA ALA A 121 13.11 -10.95 23.70
C ALA A 121 13.67 -10.35 22.40
N HIS A 122 14.58 -11.05 21.72
CA HIS A 122 15.13 -10.59 20.44
C HIS A 122 14.08 -10.60 19.32
N GLY A 123 13.27 -11.66 19.24
CA GLY A 123 12.15 -11.75 18.32
C GLY A 123 11.12 -10.65 18.57
N LYS A 124 10.81 -10.41 19.86
CA LYS A 124 9.92 -9.33 20.32
C LYS A 124 10.39 -7.96 19.85
N ALA A 125 11.67 -7.63 20.10
CA ALA A 125 12.24 -6.34 19.72
C ALA A 125 12.16 -6.10 18.19
N ARG A 126 12.46 -7.12 17.38
CA ARG A 126 12.36 -7.03 15.91
C ARG A 126 10.91 -6.87 15.44
N TYR A 127 9.96 -7.53 16.10
CA TYR A 127 8.54 -7.40 15.78
C TYR A 127 8.01 -6.02 16.17
N ARG A 128 8.37 -5.51 17.35
CA ARG A 128 8.03 -4.13 17.80
C ARG A 128 8.50 -3.08 16.80
N VAL A 129 9.73 -3.18 16.31
CA VAL A 129 10.28 -2.29 15.25
C VAL A 129 9.54 -2.45 13.91
N ALA A 130 8.96 -3.62 13.65
CA ALA A 130 8.11 -3.81 12.47
C ALA A 130 6.76 -3.10 12.64
N LEU A 131 6.12 -3.21 13.82
CA LEU A 131 4.87 -2.52 14.13
C LEU A 131 5.03 -1.00 14.16
N GLU A 132 6.07 -0.49 14.81
CA GLU A 132 6.37 0.95 14.89
C GLU A 132 6.45 1.60 13.51
N HIS A 133 7.16 0.96 12.57
CA HIS A 133 7.26 1.44 11.19
C HIS A 133 5.90 1.53 10.51
N LEU A 134 5.04 0.53 10.75
CA LEU A 134 3.72 0.45 10.12
C LEU A 134 2.73 1.43 10.74
N VAL A 135 2.76 1.63 12.06
CA VAL A 135 1.95 2.62 12.77
C VAL A 135 2.33 4.04 12.33
N ASN A 136 3.64 4.34 12.23
CA ASN A 136 4.11 5.67 11.81
C ASN A 136 3.84 5.98 10.33
N GLY A 137 3.55 4.96 9.51
CA GLY A 137 3.29 5.10 8.08
C GLY A 137 1.92 4.57 7.67
N PHE A 138 0.94 4.59 8.57
CA PHE A 138 -0.33 3.87 8.39
C PHE A 138 -1.03 4.22 7.07
N ASP A 139 -1.25 5.52 6.83
CA ASP A 139 -1.92 6.06 5.63
C ASP A 139 -1.26 5.63 4.31
N ARG A 140 0.02 5.27 4.37
CA ARG A 140 0.79 4.84 3.19
C ARG A 140 0.61 3.35 2.88
N TYR A 141 0.31 2.53 3.88
CA TYR A 141 0.39 1.08 3.75
C TYR A 141 -0.98 0.40 3.83
N PHE A 142 -1.91 0.96 4.61
CA PHE A 142 -3.20 0.35 4.89
C PHE A 142 -4.34 1.00 4.12
N LYS A 143 -5.39 0.22 3.89
CA LYS A 143 -6.65 0.64 3.24
C LYS A 143 -7.87 0.46 4.15
N GLU A 144 -7.74 -0.33 5.22
CA GLU A 144 -8.81 -0.60 6.19
C GLU A 144 -8.57 0.20 7.48
N PRO A 145 -9.37 1.23 7.80
CA PRO A 145 -9.16 2.06 8.99
C PRO A 145 -9.22 1.28 10.30
N ASN A 146 -10.05 0.23 10.41
CA ASN A 146 -10.13 -0.55 11.64
C ASN A 146 -8.81 -1.29 11.96
N ALA A 147 -8.05 -1.65 10.91
CA ALA A 147 -6.72 -2.24 11.07
C ALA A 147 -5.72 -1.24 11.68
N GLU A 148 -5.94 0.08 11.57
CA GLU A 148 -5.12 1.09 12.24
C GLU A 148 -5.22 0.96 13.75
N PHE A 149 -6.47 0.94 14.21
CA PHE A 149 -6.78 0.95 15.62
C PHE A 149 -6.21 -0.30 16.28
N THR A 150 -6.47 -1.47 15.69
CA THR A 150 -5.98 -2.75 16.23
C THR A 150 -4.46 -2.84 16.20
N LEU A 151 -3.79 -2.36 15.14
CA LEU A 151 -2.34 -2.37 15.05
C LEU A 151 -1.69 -1.43 16.08
N LYS A 152 -2.28 -0.24 16.31
CA LYS A 152 -1.84 0.69 17.36
C LYS A 152 -2.01 0.09 18.75
N THR A 153 -3.14 -0.55 19.02
CA THR A 153 -3.37 -1.27 20.29
C THR A 153 -2.33 -2.35 20.49
N LYS A 154 -2.14 -3.26 19.50
CA LYS A 154 -1.10 -4.31 19.56
C LYS A 154 0.31 -3.75 19.77
N PHE A 155 0.63 -2.62 19.15
CA PHE A 155 1.93 -1.97 19.32
C PHE A 155 2.11 -1.39 20.72
N ASN A 156 1.04 -0.89 21.34
CA ASN A 156 1.08 -0.40 22.71
C ASN A 156 1.19 -1.57 23.70
N ASP A 157 0.41 -2.62 23.51
CA ASP A 157 0.44 -3.81 24.37
C ASP A 157 1.84 -4.43 24.42
N ILE A 158 2.49 -4.59 23.27
CA ILE A 158 3.82 -5.18 23.19
C ILE A 158 4.97 -4.29 23.70
N LYS A 159 4.69 -3.03 24.05
CA LYS A 159 5.65 -2.18 24.77
C LYS A 159 5.56 -2.38 26.28
N LEU A 160 4.39 -2.80 26.77
CA LEU A 160 4.07 -2.89 28.19
C LEU A 160 4.29 -4.29 28.75
N CYS A 161 4.22 -5.30 27.88
CA CYS A 161 4.93 -6.56 28.09
C CYS A 161 6.34 -6.43 27.48
#